data_AF-A0A9R0YXT9-F1
#
_entry.id   AF-A0A9R0YXT9-F1
#
_cell.length_a   1.000
_cell.length_b   1.000
_cell.length_c   1.000
_cell.angle_alpha   90.00
_cell.angle_beta   90.00
_cell.angle_gamma   90.00
#
_symmetry.space_group_name_H-M   'P 1'
#
loop_
_entity.id
_entity.type
_entity.pdbx_description
1 polymer ?
#
loop_
_entity_poly.entity_id
_entity_poly.type
_entity_poly.pdbx_seq_one_letter_code
_entity_poly.pdbx_strand_id
1 'polypeptide(L)'
;MIPGHEIAGEVTEVGKNVTKFKAGDRVGVGVMVNSCQSCESCNKGFENHCPGIIPTYNTVDLDGTITYGGYSGMVVVHERFVVRFPDTIPLDKGAPLLCAGITVYSPMKYHGLNAPGMHLGVLGLGGLGHVAVKFGKAFGMKVTVISSSSGKKQEALERLGADAFVVSKDADEMKV
;
A
#
# COMPACT_ATOMS: atom_id res chain seq x y z
N MET A 1 7.09 -18.95 -10.99
CA MET A 1 6.55 -17.76 -10.30
C MET A 1 7.72 -17.04 -9.63
N ILE A 2 7.81 -15.71 -9.77
CA ILE A 2 8.74 -14.85 -9.01
C ILE A 2 7.87 -13.81 -8.29
N PRO A 3 7.77 -13.83 -6.95
CA PRO A 3 6.95 -12.88 -6.19
C PRO A 3 7.56 -11.47 -6.11
N GLY A 4 6.88 -10.59 -5.36
CA GLY A 4 7.33 -9.24 -5.02
C GLY A 4 6.51 -8.16 -5.74
N HIS A 5 5.71 -7.42 -4.98
CA HIS A 5 4.83 -6.36 -5.49
C HIS A 5 4.85 -5.07 -4.63
N GLU A 6 5.93 -4.92 -3.88
CA GLU A 6 6.28 -3.73 -3.10
C GLU A 6 7.68 -3.32 -3.59
N ILE A 7 7.78 -2.91 -4.85
CA ILE A 7 9.05 -2.75 -5.55
C ILE A 7 9.46 -1.28 -5.47
N ALA A 8 10.63 -0.98 -4.93
CA ALA A 8 11.20 0.37 -4.89
C ALA A 8 12.62 0.33 -5.44
N GLY A 9 12.96 1.29 -6.30
CA GLY A 9 14.24 1.29 -7.00
C GLY A 9 14.51 2.59 -7.77
N GLU A 10 15.42 2.50 -8.71
CA GLU A 10 15.86 3.60 -9.57
C GLU A 10 15.62 3.24 -11.03
N VAL A 11 15.18 4.21 -11.83
CA VAL A 11 15.01 4.03 -13.27
C VAL A 11 16.38 3.93 -13.94
N THR A 12 16.63 2.86 -14.69
CA THR A 12 17.85 2.69 -15.49
C THR A 12 17.65 3.09 -16.96
N GLU A 13 16.45 2.89 -17.51
CA GLU A 13 16.09 3.21 -18.90
C GLU A 13 14.61 3.60 -18.98
N VAL A 14 14.26 4.43 -19.97
CA VAL A 14 12.86 4.77 -20.27
C VAL A 14 12.57 4.59 -21.77
N GLY A 15 11.34 4.19 -22.08
CA GLY A 15 10.89 4.09 -23.47
C GLY A 15 10.83 5.46 -24.15
N LYS A 16 10.99 5.49 -25.48
CA LYS A 16 11.09 6.72 -26.30
C LYS A 16 9.96 7.75 -26.12
N ASN A 17 8.77 7.31 -25.69
CA ASN A 17 7.59 8.17 -25.51
C ASN A 17 7.34 8.54 -24.04
N VAL A 18 8.11 7.99 -23.11
CA VAL A 18 7.97 8.26 -21.67
C VAL A 18 8.52 9.64 -21.38
N THR A 19 7.71 10.47 -20.73
CA THR A 19 8.09 11.85 -20.35
C THR A 19 8.01 12.10 -18.84
N LYS A 20 7.31 11.23 -18.10
CA LYS A 20 7.12 11.37 -16.65
C LYS A 20 8.37 11.06 -15.83
N PHE A 21 9.24 10.19 -16.37
CA PHE A 21 10.41 9.66 -15.70
C PHE A 21 11.66 9.78 -16.57
N LYS A 22 12.83 9.76 -15.93
CA LYS A 22 14.14 9.68 -16.56
C LYS A 22 15.06 8.75 -15.76
N ALA A 23 16.16 8.32 -16.36
CA ALA A 23 17.19 7.57 -15.65
C ALA A 23 17.65 8.34 -14.40
N GLY A 24 17.86 7.62 -13.29
CA GLY A 24 18.18 8.20 -11.98
C GLY A 24 16.98 8.58 -11.14
N ASP A 25 15.75 8.61 -11.69
CA ASP A 25 14.57 8.87 -10.87
C ASP A 25 14.30 7.71 -9.91
N ARG A 26 13.98 8.06 -8.66
CA ARG A 26 13.52 7.11 -7.65
C ARG A 26 12.05 6.80 -7.88
N VAL A 27 11.72 5.51 -7.98
CA VAL A 27 10.39 5.04 -8.37
C VAL A 27 9.92 3.85 -7.55
N GLY A 28 8.60 3.64 -7.55
CA GLY A 28 7.96 2.47 -6.99
C GLY A 28 6.98 1.80 -7.96
N VAL A 29 6.79 0.50 -7.81
CA VAL A 29 5.78 -0.30 -8.50
C VAL A 29 5.00 -1.10 -7.45
N GLY A 30 3.68 -0.97 -7.48
CA GLY A 30 2.78 -1.65 -6.56
C GLY A 30 2.30 -3.01 -7.07
N VAL A 31 1.01 -3.27 -6.87
CA VAL A 31 0.36 -4.58 -7.10
C VAL A 31 -0.16 -4.82 -8.52
N MET A 32 -0.03 -3.82 -9.39
CA MET A 32 -0.49 -3.87 -10.78
C MET A 32 0.57 -3.27 -11.71
N VAL A 33 0.71 -3.85 -12.89
CA VAL A 33 1.67 -3.42 -13.93
C VAL A 33 0.98 -3.03 -15.23
N ASN A 34 -0.29 -3.42 -15.40
CA ASN A 34 -1.09 -3.06 -16.57
C ASN A 34 -2.61 -3.11 -16.29
N SER A 35 -3.39 -2.62 -17.26
CA SER A 35 -4.86 -2.72 -17.27
C SER A 35 -5.40 -2.65 -18.72
N CYS A 36 -6.71 -2.65 -18.93
CA CYS A 36 -7.27 -2.42 -20.27
C CYS A 36 -7.13 -0.96 -20.78
N GLN A 37 -6.82 -0.01 -19.89
CA GLN A 37 -6.58 1.40 -20.17
C GLN A 37 -7.69 2.16 -20.93
N SER A 38 -8.90 1.59 -21.00
CA SER A 38 -9.99 2.11 -21.84
C SER A 38 -11.36 2.08 -21.17
N CYS A 39 -11.51 1.36 -20.05
CA CYS A 39 -12.78 1.32 -19.31
C CYS A 39 -12.96 2.55 -18.41
N GLU A 40 -14.19 2.74 -17.93
CA GLU A 40 -14.55 3.84 -17.04
C GLU A 40 -13.65 3.93 -15.80
N SER A 41 -13.36 2.80 -15.15
CA SER A 41 -12.47 2.77 -13.97
C SER A 41 -11.07 3.30 -14.32
N CYS A 42 -10.48 2.85 -15.44
CA CYS A 42 -9.16 3.31 -15.87
C CYS A 42 -9.15 4.82 -16.18
N ASN A 43 -10.21 5.33 -16.80
CA ASN A 43 -10.33 6.74 -17.15
C ASN A 43 -10.51 7.64 -15.92
N LYS A 44 -10.99 7.09 -14.81
CA LYS A 44 -11.12 7.79 -13.52
C LYS A 44 -9.93 7.60 -12.58
N GLY A 45 -8.85 6.91 -13.01
CA GLY A 45 -7.69 6.62 -12.17
C GLY A 45 -7.94 5.52 -11.12
N PHE A 46 -8.90 4.64 -11.39
CA PHE A 46 -9.27 3.48 -10.59
C PHE A 46 -8.89 2.19 -11.33
N GLU A 47 -7.66 2.11 -11.85
CA GLU A 47 -7.16 0.92 -12.56
C GLU A 47 -7.26 -0.35 -11.70
N ASN A 48 -7.21 -0.22 -10.37
CA ASN A 48 -7.43 -1.31 -9.41
C ASN A 48 -8.86 -1.92 -9.47
N HIS A 49 -9.82 -1.21 -10.05
CA HIS A 49 -11.19 -1.69 -10.30
C HIS A 49 -11.42 -2.07 -11.77
N CYS A 50 -10.36 -2.16 -12.58
CA CYS A 50 -10.45 -2.61 -13.96
C CYS A 50 -10.73 -4.13 -14.00
N PRO A 51 -11.72 -4.62 -14.78
CA PRO A 51 -11.92 -6.05 -15.00
C PRO A 51 -10.74 -6.75 -15.69
N GLY A 52 -9.94 -5.98 -16.45
CA GLY A 52 -8.73 -6.43 -17.13
C GLY A 52 -7.44 -5.98 -16.43
N ILE A 53 -7.43 -5.84 -15.10
CA ILE A 53 -6.23 -5.54 -14.33
C ILE A 53 -5.19 -6.67 -14.51
N ILE A 54 -3.92 -6.29 -14.65
CA ILE A 54 -2.80 -7.23 -14.75
C ILE A 54 -1.92 -7.06 -13.50
N PRO A 55 -1.96 -8.04 -12.57
CA PRO A 55 -1.11 -8.06 -11.39
C PRO A 55 0.39 -8.06 -11.70
N THR A 56 1.20 -7.60 -10.74
CA THR A 56 2.65 -7.50 -10.87
C THR A 56 3.38 -8.83 -11.11
N TYR A 57 2.78 -9.96 -10.73
CA TYR A 57 3.36 -11.27 -10.98
C TYR A 57 2.31 -12.37 -11.11
N ASN A 58 2.70 -13.48 -11.72
CA ASN A 58 1.90 -14.71 -11.85
C ASN A 58 0.59 -14.52 -12.65
N THR A 59 0.60 -13.61 -13.63
CA THR A 59 -0.45 -13.44 -14.63
C THR A 59 0.17 -13.33 -16.02
N VAL A 60 -0.65 -13.47 -17.07
CA VAL A 60 -0.28 -13.14 -18.45
C VAL A 60 -0.42 -11.61 -18.66
N ASP A 61 0.59 -10.96 -19.23
CA ASP A 61 0.54 -9.55 -19.64
C ASP A 61 -0.04 -9.39 -21.06
N LEU A 62 -0.21 -8.16 -21.54
CA LEU A 62 -0.79 -7.84 -22.85
C LEU A 62 0.00 -8.41 -24.03
N ASP A 63 1.31 -8.64 -23.86
CA ASP A 63 2.19 -9.22 -24.88
C ASP A 63 2.21 -10.77 -24.86
N GLY A 64 1.44 -11.39 -23.97
CA GLY A 64 1.37 -12.84 -23.80
C GLY A 64 2.47 -13.43 -22.91
N THR A 65 3.38 -12.62 -22.38
CA THR A 65 4.41 -13.09 -21.43
C THR A 65 3.85 -13.24 -20.02
N ILE A 66 4.57 -13.98 -19.17
CA ILE A 66 4.23 -14.10 -17.75
C ILE A 66 4.89 -12.96 -16.97
N THR A 67 4.10 -12.26 -16.17
CA THR A 67 4.60 -11.25 -15.24
C THR A 67 5.40 -11.89 -14.09
N TYR A 68 6.57 -11.30 -13.82
CA TYR A 68 7.46 -11.69 -12.73
C TYR A 68 7.73 -10.48 -11.83
N GLY A 69 7.67 -10.69 -10.52
CA GLY A 69 7.74 -9.62 -9.53
C GLY A 69 9.15 -9.14 -9.20
N GLY A 70 9.22 -8.28 -8.19
CA GLY A 70 10.43 -7.57 -7.79
C GLY A 70 11.47 -8.38 -7.02
N TYR A 71 11.28 -9.68 -6.80
CA TYR A 71 12.34 -10.55 -6.27
C TYR A 71 13.32 -10.94 -7.39
N SER A 72 13.83 -9.93 -8.06
CA SER A 72 14.60 -9.97 -9.30
C SER A 72 15.58 -8.78 -9.34
N GLY A 73 16.60 -8.84 -10.20
CA GLY A 73 17.54 -7.73 -10.35
C GLY A 73 16.99 -6.53 -11.12
N MET A 74 15.93 -6.72 -11.91
CA MET A 74 15.29 -5.69 -12.72
C MET A 74 13.85 -6.08 -13.08
N VAL A 75 12.99 -5.08 -13.23
CA VAL A 75 11.64 -5.20 -13.79
C VAL A 75 11.41 -4.12 -14.85
N VAL A 76 10.57 -4.39 -15.84
CA VAL A 76 10.12 -3.41 -16.83
C VAL A 76 8.62 -3.25 -16.69
N VAL A 77 8.15 -2.01 -16.51
CA VAL A 77 6.74 -1.73 -16.17
C VAL A 77 6.26 -0.52 -16.97
N HIS A 78 5.02 -0.57 -17.43
CA HIS A 78 4.40 0.53 -18.14
C HIS A 78 4.31 1.79 -17.26
N GLU A 79 4.70 2.96 -17.77
CA GLU A 79 4.91 4.19 -16.96
C GLU A 79 3.68 4.62 -16.13
N ARG A 80 2.47 4.27 -16.58
CA ARG A 80 1.21 4.53 -15.84
C ARG A 80 1.18 3.87 -14.46
N PHE A 81 1.85 2.73 -14.29
CA PHE A 81 1.84 1.91 -13.08
C PHE A 81 3.10 2.11 -12.22
N VAL A 82 3.94 3.07 -12.62
CA VAL A 82 5.12 3.48 -11.87
C VAL A 82 4.78 4.77 -11.12
N VAL A 83 5.11 4.85 -9.84
CA VAL A 83 4.94 6.05 -9.03
C VAL A 83 6.29 6.68 -8.73
N ARG A 84 6.35 8.02 -8.72
CA ARG A 84 7.55 8.72 -8.24
C ARG A 84 7.69 8.53 -6.74
N PHE A 85 8.88 8.13 -6.32
CA PHE A 85 9.19 7.93 -4.91
C PHE A 85 9.73 9.24 -4.32
N PRO A 86 9.17 9.76 -3.21
CA PRO A 86 9.66 11.00 -2.61
C PRO A 86 11.11 10.87 -2.12
N ASP A 87 11.91 11.91 -2.35
CA ASP A 87 13.33 11.90 -1.93
C ASP A 87 13.50 11.77 -0.41
N THR A 88 12.52 12.26 0.34
CA THR A 88 12.50 12.28 1.80
C THR A 88 12.20 10.92 2.45
N ILE A 89 11.81 9.90 1.67
CA ILE A 89 11.44 8.57 2.20
C ILE A 89 12.47 7.56 1.71
N PRO A 90 13.26 6.89 2.58
CA PRO A 90 14.15 5.81 2.15
C PRO A 90 13.40 4.69 1.41
N LEU A 91 13.99 4.15 0.33
CA LEU A 91 13.33 3.16 -0.52
C LEU A 91 12.90 1.91 0.27
N ASP A 92 13.78 1.40 1.14
CA ASP A 92 13.55 0.23 1.98
C ASP A 92 12.41 0.44 3.00
N LYS A 93 12.20 1.67 3.45
CA LYS A 93 11.14 2.03 4.41
C LYS A 93 9.81 2.32 3.73
N GLY A 94 9.83 2.86 2.51
CA GLY A 94 8.61 3.22 1.79
C GLY A 94 8.06 2.10 0.91
N ALA A 95 8.85 1.08 0.54
CA ALA A 95 8.38 -0.04 -0.28
C ALA A 95 7.08 -0.67 0.23
N PRO A 96 6.90 -0.93 1.55
CA PRO A 96 5.64 -1.45 2.09
C PRO A 96 4.40 -0.56 1.87
N LEU A 97 4.60 0.73 1.57
CA LEU A 97 3.49 1.64 1.31
C LEU A 97 2.81 1.36 -0.05
N LEU A 98 3.51 0.69 -0.96
CA LEU A 98 3.04 0.39 -2.32
C LEU A 98 1.97 -0.72 -2.36
N CYS A 99 1.82 -1.49 -1.27
CA CYS A 99 0.73 -2.44 -1.10
C CYS A 99 0.01 -2.19 0.23
N ALA A 100 0.64 -2.45 1.38
CA ALA A 100 -0.02 -2.29 2.67
C ALA A 100 -0.49 -0.85 2.93
N GLY A 101 0.33 0.15 2.56
CA GLY A 101 0.01 1.56 2.76
C GLY A 101 -1.21 2.01 1.96
N ILE A 102 -1.20 1.82 0.64
CA ILE A 102 -2.34 2.21 -0.20
C ILE A 102 -3.61 1.43 0.15
N THR A 103 -3.48 0.16 0.57
CA THR A 103 -4.62 -0.67 0.96
C THR A 103 -5.40 -0.10 2.14
N VAL A 104 -4.71 0.49 3.12
CA VAL A 104 -5.39 1.12 4.27
C VAL A 104 -5.72 2.58 4.03
N TYR A 105 -4.89 3.30 3.27
CA TYR A 105 -5.08 4.72 2.98
C TYR A 105 -6.27 4.97 2.04
N SER A 106 -6.44 4.16 1.00
CA SER A 106 -7.50 4.30 0.01
C SER A 106 -8.91 4.32 0.64
N PRO A 107 -9.34 3.31 1.43
CA PRO A 107 -10.66 3.34 2.07
C PRO A 107 -10.79 4.48 3.09
N MET A 108 -9.72 4.82 3.82
CA MET A 108 -9.76 5.96 4.75
C MET A 108 -10.07 7.27 4.03
N LYS A 109 -9.43 7.54 2.89
CA LYS A 109 -9.71 8.72 2.08
C LYS A 109 -11.05 8.66 1.39
N TYR A 110 -11.38 7.53 0.77
CA TYR A 110 -12.60 7.36 -0.02
C TYR A 110 -13.86 7.54 0.83
N HIS A 111 -13.85 7.06 2.07
CA HIS A 111 -14.98 7.17 3.00
C HIS A 111 -14.91 8.39 3.92
N GLY A 112 -13.95 9.31 3.74
CA GLY A 112 -13.79 10.48 4.60
C GLY A 112 -13.38 10.17 6.04
N LEU A 113 -12.81 8.98 6.29
CA LEU A 113 -12.34 8.51 7.60
C LEU A 113 -10.92 8.99 7.90
N ASN A 114 -10.64 10.27 7.66
CA ASN A 114 -9.30 10.85 7.77
C ASN A 114 -9.30 12.25 8.37
N ALA A 115 -10.38 12.63 9.07
CA ALA A 115 -10.48 13.92 9.75
C ALA A 115 -9.89 13.83 11.18
N PRO A 116 -9.19 14.87 11.65
CA PRO A 116 -8.75 14.95 13.04
C PRO A 116 -9.91 14.81 14.02
N GLY A 117 -9.65 14.16 15.16
CA GLY A 117 -10.65 13.94 16.22
C GLY A 117 -11.58 12.74 15.99
N MET A 118 -11.57 12.11 14.81
CA MET A 118 -12.26 10.83 14.60
C MET A 118 -11.62 9.71 15.42
N HIS A 119 -12.38 8.62 15.65
CA HIS A 119 -11.90 7.42 16.35
C HIS A 119 -11.78 6.24 15.38
N LEU A 120 -10.56 5.71 15.23
CA LEU A 120 -10.25 4.57 14.37
C LEU A 120 -10.07 3.30 15.22
N GLY A 121 -10.85 2.26 14.92
CA GLY A 121 -10.59 0.90 15.40
C GLY A 121 -9.75 0.13 14.38
N VAL A 122 -8.64 -0.48 14.81
CA VAL A 122 -7.78 -1.33 13.98
C VAL A 122 -7.81 -2.77 14.52
N LEU A 123 -8.57 -3.64 13.87
CA LEU A 123 -8.64 -5.05 14.22
C LEU A 123 -7.47 -5.83 13.60
N GLY A 124 -6.57 -6.31 14.44
CA GLY A 124 -5.38 -7.06 14.06
C GLY A 124 -4.15 -6.17 13.82
N LEU A 125 -3.06 -6.46 14.53
CA LEU A 125 -1.79 -5.71 14.43
C LEU A 125 -0.73 -6.48 13.62
N GLY A 126 -0.93 -6.53 12.30
CA GLY A 126 -0.02 -7.12 11.32
C GLY A 126 0.55 -6.11 10.31
N GLY A 127 0.85 -6.57 9.09
CA GLY A 127 1.38 -5.73 8.00
C GLY A 127 0.49 -4.52 7.67
N LEU A 128 -0.81 -4.73 7.44
CA LEU A 128 -1.74 -3.61 7.18
C LEU A 128 -2.05 -2.84 8.47
N GLY A 129 -2.30 -3.56 9.57
CA GLY A 129 -2.73 -2.97 10.84
C GLY A 129 -1.74 -1.93 11.39
N HIS A 130 -0.44 -2.22 11.38
CA HIS A 130 0.54 -1.25 11.89
C HIS A 130 0.63 0.02 11.01
N VAL A 131 0.39 -0.10 9.70
CA VAL A 131 0.34 1.06 8.78
C VAL A 131 -0.96 1.85 8.97
N ALA A 132 -2.09 1.16 9.21
CA ALA A 132 -3.35 1.81 9.55
C ALA A 132 -3.25 2.65 10.83
N VAL A 133 -2.58 2.13 11.87
CA VAL A 133 -2.30 2.90 13.10
C VAL A 133 -1.50 4.15 12.76
N LYS A 134 -0.41 4.02 11.99
CA LYS A 134 0.43 5.17 11.59
C LYS A 134 -0.35 6.24 10.82
N PHE A 135 -1.18 5.85 9.85
CA PHE A 135 -2.02 6.81 9.13
C PHE A 135 -3.08 7.46 10.03
N GLY A 136 -3.75 6.69 10.89
CA GLY A 136 -4.71 7.23 11.85
C GLY A 136 -4.09 8.28 12.77
N LYS A 137 -2.90 8.00 13.31
CA LYS A 137 -2.15 8.97 14.13
C LYS A 137 -1.72 10.19 13.30
N ALA A 138 -1.25 10.00 12.07
CA ALA A 138 -0.88 11.09 11.18
C ALA A 138 -2.07 11.98 10.78
N PHE A 139 -3.29 11.43 10.72
CA PHE A 139 -4.52 12.20 10.51
C PHE A 139 -5.06 12.88 11.78
N GLY A 140 -4.40 12.72 12.93
CA GLY A 140 -4.85 13.31 14.19
C GLY A 140 -6.07 12.60 14.78
N MET A 141 -6.24 11.31 14.50
CA MET A 141 -7.32 10.48 15.05
C MET A 141 -6.92 9.89 16.40
N LYS A 142 -7.92 9.56 17.21
CA LYS A 142 -7.77 8.57 18.29
C LYS A 142 -7.74 7.19 17.65
N VAL A 143 -6.83 6.32 18.04
CA VAL A 143 -6.64 4.99 17.47
C VAL A 143 -6.71 3.93 18.57
N THR A 144 -7.64 3.00 18.43
CA THR A 144 -7.76 1.81 19.29
C THR A 144 -7.37 0.57 18.50
N VAL A 145 -6.39 -0.17 18.98
CA VAL A 145 -6.02 -1.47 18.40
C VAL A 145 -6.82 -2.57 19.08
N ILE A 146 -7.44 -3.44 18.29
CA ILE A 146 -8.23 -4.57 18.75
C ILE A 146 -7.50 -5.85 18.36
N SER A 147 -7.24 -6.76 19.30
CA SER A 147 -6.42 -7.96 19.08
C SER A 147 -7.02 -9.17 19.78
N SER A 148 -6.73 -10.38 19.30
CA SER A 148 -7.19 -11.62 19.94
C SER A 148 -6.37 -12.02 21.18
N SER A 149 -5.23 -11.36 21.41
CA SER A 149 -4.36 -11.54 22.57
C SER A 149 -3.61 -10.26 22.93
N SER A 150 -3.07 -10.19 24.14
CA SER A 150 -2.32 -9.05 24.67
C SER A 150 -0.89 -8.93 24.15
N GLY A 151 -0.37 -9.91 23.41
CA GLY A 151 1.05 -9.99 23.02
C GLY A 151 1.55 -8.84 22.14
N LYS A 152 0.65 -8.05 21.56
CA LYS A 152 0.95 -6.87 20.73
C LYS A 152 0.64 -5.53 21.42
N LYS A 153 0.22 -5.54 22.69
CA LYS A 153 -0.19 -4.35 23.44
C LYS A 153 0.93 -3.32 23.57
N GLN A 154 2.12 -3.77 23.94
CA GLN A 154 3.27 -2.88 24.08
C GLN A 154 3.66 -2.24 22.74
N GLU A 155 3.73 -3.04 21.67
CA GLU A 155 4.02 -2.53 20.31
C GLU A 155 2.97 -1.49 19.86
N ALA A 156 1.69 -1.76 20.09
CA ALA A 156 0.62 -0.85 19.74
C ALA A 156 0.73 0.49 20.46
N LEU A 157 0.86 0.47 21.79
CA LEU A 157 0.79 1.68 22.61
C LEU A 157 2.11 2.47 22.58
N GLU A 158 3.25 1.79 22.79
CA GLU A 158 4.53 2.47 23.00
C GLU A 158 5.27 2.76 21.68
N ARG A 159 5.23 1.82 20.73
CA ARG A 159 6.00 1.94 19.49
C ARG A 159 5.20 2.56 18.34
N LEU A 160 3.92 2.20 18.20
CA LEU A 160 3.06 2.71 17.13
C LEU A 160 2.24 3.94 17.57
N GLY A 161 2.12 4.19 18.87
CA GLY A 161 1.42 5.36 19.41
C GLY A 161 -0.10 5.24 19.35
N ALA A 162 -0.66 4.03 19.36
CA ALA A 162 -2.09 3.85 19.56
C ALA A 162 -2.53 4.40 20.93
N ASP A 163 -3.74 4.93 21.01
CA ASP A 163 -4.27 5.55 22.22
C ASP A 163 -4.90 4.53 23.16
N ALA A 164 -5.36 3.39 22.62
CA ALA A 164 -5.91 2.29 23.40
C ALA A 164 -5.64 0.93 22.74
N PHE A 165 -5.76 -0.13 23.55
CA PHE A 165 -5.65 -1.51 23.12
C PHE A 165 -6.71 -2.35 23.81
N VAL A 166 -7.42 -3.17 23.05
CA VAL A 166 -8.51 -4.04 23.51
C VAL A 166 -8.23 -5.48 23.09
N VAL A 167 -8.36 -6.42 24.03
CA VAL A 167 -8.37 -7.85 23.78
C VAL A 167 -9.78 -8.29 23.46
N SER A 168 -10.04 -8.69 22.21
CA SER A 168 -11.38 -8.99 21.71
C SER A 168 -12.06 -10.20 22.37
N LYS A 169 -11.30 -11.02 23.08
CA LYS A 169 -11.80 -12.18 23.84
C LYS A 169 -12.22 -11.82 25.26
N ASP A 170 -11.87 -10.63 25.72
CA ASP A 170 -12.29 -10.10 27.00
C ASP A 170 -13.57 -9.27 26.80
N ALA A 171 -14.68 -9.78 27.32
CA ALA A 171 -15.99 -9.15 27.16
C ALA A 171 -16.10 -7.82 27.92
N ASP A 172 -15.28 -7.60 28.95
CA ASP A 172 -15.26 -6.33 29.69
C ASP A 172 -14.44 -5.28 28.94
N GLU A 173 -13.31 -5.65 28.34
CA GLU A 173 -12.54 -4.74 27.48
C GLU A 173 -13.27 -4.36 26.18
N MET A 174 -14.24 -5.16 25.71
CA MET A 174 -15.03 -4.87 24.51
C MET A 174 -16.23 -3.94 24.74
N LYS A 175 -16.51 -3.52 25.98
CA LYS A 175 -17.60 -2.57 26.31
C LYS A 175 -17.21 -1.09 26.10
N VAL A 176 -15.99 -0.86 25.61
CA VAL A 176 -15.33 0.46 25.47
C VAL A 176 -15.77 1.21 24.23
#